data_AF-A0A7C3MTJ5-F1
#
_entry.id   AF-A0A7C3MTJ5-F1
#
_cell.length_a   1.000
_cell.length_b   1.000
_cell.length_c   1.000
_cell.angle_alpha   90.00
_cell.angle_beta   90.00
_cell.angle_gamma   90.00
#
_symmetry.space_group_name_H-M   'P 1'
#
loop_
_entity.id
_entity.type
_entity.pdbx_description
1 polymer ?
#
loop_
_entity_poly.entity_id
_entity_poly.type
_entity_poly.pdbx_seq_one_letter_code
_entity_poly.pdbx_strand_id
1 'polypeptide(L)'
;MKLSSFGLRADQFEYVQLIFLAAVVGVLSALGHFGFNLLIDFFSWVFRDLEWRMLQIPRGGFFLIFIPVVLVSGGVGMLILAWFFPGDVLGYGFPNFLEQVNLGNARIKRRWIFVKAMGAALSLGCGASVGREGPIAQIGGAIGSLVAQARRLATERLKVLVAAGAGAAIAVTFNAPIGGLMFAQEIVLLGHAEVANLTLLIVATTSAVVTARAVHGNQPIFVVPPFVLRSYWEMLTYGLMGIGVGVLSAAYIRFFYGTAGFFRRLNVPEWARLALGLAAVGLIAIRLPQNLSDGYPVINQALAGQFEFGMLFA
;
A
#
# COMPACT_ATOMS: atom_id res chain seq x y z
N MET A 1 -14.51 13.70 32.24
CA MET A 1 -14.36 12.51 33.11
C MET A 1 -13.26 12.84 34.10
N LYS A 2 -13.61 13.08 35.38
CA LYS A 2 -12.66 13.62 36.38
C LYS A 2 -11.66 12.54 36.81
N LEU A 3 -10.39 12.94 36.94
CA LEU A 3 -9.20 12.12 37.28
C LEU A 3 -9.33 11.28 38.57
N SER A 4 -10.30 11.56 39.44
CA SER A 4 -10.40 10.99 40.79
C SER A 4 -11.24 9.71 40.91
N SER A 5 -11.94 9.24 39.88
CA SER A 5 -12.88 8.11 40.05
C SER A 5 -12.24 6.72 39.91
N PHE A 6 -10.99 6.61 39.44
CA PHE A 6 -10.33 5.32 39.15
C PHE A 6 -9.02 5.08 39.91
N GLY A 7 -8.55 6.02 40.75
CA GLY A 7 -7.31 5.86 41.51
C GLY A 7 -6.02 5.75 40.68
N LEU A 8 -6.08 6.06 39.38
CA LEU A 8 -4.93 6.02 38.47
C LEU A 8 -4.05 7.27 38.63
N ARG A 9 -2.73 7.08 38.52
CA ARG A 9 -1.80 8.20 38.37
C ARG A 9 -1.97 8.86 36.99
N ALA A 10 -1.58 10.12 36.86
CA ALA A 10 -1.81 10.91 35.65
C ALA A 10 -1.14 10.31 34.39
N ASP A 11 0.06 9.75 34.55
CA ASP A 11 0.81 9.02 33.54
C ASP A 11 0.09 7.75 33.07
N GLN A 12 -0.47 6.98 34.02
CA GLN A 12 -1.23 5.76 33.71
C GLN A 12 -2.51 6.07 32.95
N PHE A 13 -3.22 7.11 33.35
CA PHE A 13 -4.44 7.53 32.67
C PHE A 13 -4.15 7.98 31.24
N GLU A 14 -3.07 8.74 31.04
CA GLU A 14 -2.64 9.18 29.72
C GLU A 14 -2.25 8.00 28.81
N TYR A 15 -1.58 6.99 29.36
CA TYR A 15 -1.25 5.77 28.63
C TYR A 15 -2.51 4.97 28.22
N VAL A 16 -3.49 4.81 29.12
CA VAL A 16 -4.78 4.17 28.81
C VAL A 16 -5.53 4.93 27.72
N GLN A 17 -5.48 6.27 27.73
CA GLN A 17 -6.05 7.06 26.65
C GLN A 17 -5.37 6.79 25.32
N LEU A 18 -4.04 6.66 25.28
CA LEU A 18 -3.31 6.35 24.06
C LEU A 18 -3.67 4.97 23.52
N ILE A 19 -3.84 3.96 24.39
CA ILE A 19 -4.30 2.62 23.99
C ILE A 19 -5.68 2.70 23.34
N PHE A 20 -6.61 3.44 23.95
CA PHE A 20 -7.95 3.65 23.38
C PHE A 20 -7.88 4.36 22.02
N LEU A 21 -7.06 5.41 21.90
CA LEU A 21 -6.85 6.10 20.63
C LEU A 21 -6.22 5.19 19.58
N ALA A 22 -5.29 4.31 19.95
CA ALA A 22 -4.70 3.34 19.04
C ALA A 22 -5.75 2.34 18.51
N ALA A 23 -6.65 1.86 19.37
CA ALA A 23 -7.77 1.01 18.94
C ALA A 23 -8.69 1.75 17.96
N VAL A 24 -9.03 3.02 18.25
CA VAL A 24 -9.81 3.87 17.33
C VAL A 24 -9.09 4.08 16.00
N VAL A 25 -7.79 4.35 16.02
CA VAL A 25 -6.96 4.45 14.79
C VAL A 25 -6.99 3.15 14.01
N GLY A 26 -6.92 2.00 14.68
CA GLY A 26 -7.04 0.68 14.04
C GLY A 26 -8.36 0.50 13.31
N VAL A 27 -9.49 0.74 14.00
CA VAL A 27 -10.84 0.65 13.42
C VAL A 27 -10.99 1.60 12.22
N LEU A 28 -10.60 2.87 12.39
CA LEU A 28 -10.69 3.85 11.31
C LEU A 28 -9.77 3.51 10.14
N SER A 29 -8.59 2.94 10.38
CA SER A 29 -7.67 2.50 9.31
C SER A 29 -8.23 1.34 8.51
N ALA A 30 -8.96 0.41 9.15
CA ALA A 30 -9.69 -0.64 8.43
C ALA A 30 -10.78 -0.04 7.53
N LEU A 31 -11.57 0.92 8.03
CA LEU A 31 -12.55 1.64 7.23
C LEU A 31 -11.92 2.43 6.08
N GLY A 32 -10.76 3.07 6.31
CA GLY A 32 -9.99 3.78 5.29
C GLY A 32 -9.49 2.84 4.19
N HIS A 33 -9.00 1.66 4.57
CA HIS A 33 -8.62 0.61 3.62
C HIS A 33 -9.83 0.17 2.77
N PHE A 34 -11.00 -0.04 3.38
CA PHE A 34 -12.21 -0.38 2.64
C PHE A 34 -12.64 0.70 1.67
N GLY A 35 -12.66 1.96 2.10
CA GLY A 35 -12.95 3.09 1.24
C GLY A 35 -11.98 3.18 0.05
N PHE A 36 -10.70 2.87 0.27
CA PHE A 36 -9.71 2.86 -0.80
C PHE A 36 -9.92 1.71 -1.80
N ASN A 37 -10.24 0.51 -1.34
CA ASN A 37 -10.56 -0.61 -2.24
C ASN A 37 -11.83 -0.33 -3.06
N LEU A 38 -12.87 0.23 -2.44
CA LEU A 38 -14.07 0.66 -3.17
C LEU A 38 -13.75 1.70 -4.25
N LEU A 39 -12.78 2.59 -3.99
CA LEU A 39 -12.34 3.58 -4.96
C LEU A 39 -11.55 2.94 -6.12
N ILE A 40 -10.70 1.96 -5.83
CA ILE A 40 -10.01 1.15 -6.86
C ILE A 40 -11.04 0.42 -7.71
N ASP A 41 -12.00 -0.25 -7.08
CA ASP A 41 -13.05 -1.02 -7.76
C ASP A 41 -13.93 -0.11 -8.63
N PHE A 42 -14.24 1.10 -8.16
CA PHE A 42 -14.94 2.10 -8.94
C PHE A 42 -14.17 2.48 -10.20
N PHE A 43 -12.87 2.81 -10.10
CA PHE A 43 -12.07 3.15 -11.28
C PHE A 43 -11.83 1.94 -12.19
N SER A 44 -11.67 0.74 -11.62
CA SER A 44 -11.63 -0.51 -12.39
C SER A 44 -12.91 -0.71 -13.18
N TRP A 45 -14.07 -0.45 -12.56
CA TRP A 45 -15.34 -0.52 -13.26
C TRP A 45 -15.43 0.51 -14.39
N VAL A 46 -15.02 1.77 -14.16
CA VAL A 46 -15.03 2.83 -15.18
C VAL A 46 -14.13 2.49 -16.37
N PHE A 47 -12.86 2.18 -16.12
CA PHE A 47 -11.86 2.04 -17.18
C PHE A 47 -11.77 0.63 -17.74
N ARG A 48 -12.10 -0.42 -16.97
CA ARG A 48 -11.92 -1.83 -17.40
C ARG A 48 -13.20 -2.56 -17.72
N ASP A 49 -14.30 -2.24 -17.06
CA ASP A 49 -15.61 -2.85 -17.37
C ASP A 49 -16.41 -2.01 -18.36
N LEU A 50 -16.63 -0.73 -18.04
CA LEU A 50 -17.50 0.15 -18.81
C LEU A 50 -16.88 0.51 -20.17
N GLU A 51 -15.60 0.90 -20.21
CA GLU A 51 -14.89 1.22 -21.46
C GLU A 51 -14.93 0.04 -22.45
N TRP A 52 -14.56 -1.17 -22.00
CA TRP A 52 -14.60 -2.38 -22.84
C TRP A 52 -16.01 -2.75 -23.31
N ARG A 53 -17.02 -2.59 -22.45
CA ARG A 53 -18.43 -2.87 -22.80
C ARG A 53 -18.96 -1.87 -23.83
N MET A 54 -18.68 -0.58 -23.64
CA MET A 54 -19.11 0.48 -24.57
C MET A 54 -18.42 0.37 -25.92
N LEU A 55 -17.16 -0.05 -25.96
CA LEU A 55 -16.41 -0.30 -27.19
C LEU A 55 -16.71 -1.68 -27.83
N GLN A 56 -17.59 -2.48 -27.22
CA GLN A 56 -17.91 -3.86 -27.64
C GLN A 56 -16.68 -4.75 -27.82
N ILE A 57 -15.63 -4.57 -27.00
CA ILE A 57 -14.36 -5.31 -27.10
C ILE A 57 -14.47 -6.59 -26.27
N PRO A 58 -14.48 -7.80 -26.88
CA PRO A 58 -14.38 -9.07 -26.15
C PRO A 58 -13.11 -9.13 -25.30
N ARG A 59 -13.21 -9.75 -24.12
CA ARG A 59 -12.05 -9.97 -23.25
C ARG A 59 -11.23 -11.16 -23.75
N GLY A 60 -10.11 -10.88 -24.41
CA GLY A 60 -9.12 -11.87 -24.84
C GLY A 60 -8.90 -11.91 -26.36
N GLY A 61 -7.91 -12.70 -26.79
CA GLY A 61 -7.54 -12.81 -28.21
C GLY A 61 -6.94 -11.53 -28.77
N PHE A 62 -7.31 -11.18 -30.01
CA PHE A 62 -6.81 -9.98 -30.71
C PHE A 62 -7.04 -8.67 -29.94
N PHE A 63 -8.10 -8.62 -29.13
CA PHE A 63 -8.54 -7.44 -28.40
C PHE A 63 -7.61 -7.00 -27.26
N LEU A 64 -6.65 -7.84 -26.87
CA LEU A 64 -5.58 -7.45 -25.93
C LEU A 64 -4.75 -6.28 -26.47
N ILE A 65 -4.73 -6.03 -27.79
CA ILE A 65 -4.03 -4.90 -28.42
C ILE A 65 -4.53 -3.52 -27.94
N PHE A 66 -5.73 -3.45 -27.35
CA PHE A 66 -6.29 -2.21 -26.80
C PHE A 66 -5.87 -1.89 -25.36
N ILE A 67 -5.16 -2.79 -24.67
CA ILE A 67 -4.66 -2.54 -23.30
C ILE A 67 -3.86 -1.23 -23.17
N PRO A 68 -2.91 -0.90 -24.08
CA PRO A 68 -2.20 0.37 -24.03
C PRO A 68 -3.12 1.59 -24.09
N VAL A 69 -4.21 1.53 -24.86
CA VAL A 69 -5.15 2.65 -25.03
C VAL A 69 -5.85 2.96 -23.71
N VAL A 70 -6.32 1.93 -23.02
CA VAL A 70 -6.97 2.09 -21.71
C VAL A 70 -6.00 2.61 -20.65
N LEU A 71 -4.78 2.07 -20.61
CA LEU A 71 -3.79 2.58 -19.66
C LEU A 71 -3.51 4.06 -19.90
N VAL A 72 -3.40 4.47 -21.17
CA VAL A 72 -3.22 5.88 -21.54
C VAL A 72 -4.46 6.72 -21.22
N SER A 73 -5.69 6.20 -21.39
CA SER A 73 -6.94 6.89 -21.02
C SER A 73 -7.00 7.15 -19.50
N GLY A 74 -6.60 6.16 -18.70
CA GLY A 74 -6.37 6.31 -17.26
C GLY A 74 -5.29 7.34 -16.92
N GLY A 75 -4.22 7.37 -17.71
CA GLY A 75 -3.18 8.40 -17.66
C GLY A 75 -3.72 9.82 -17.85
N VAL A 76 -4.64 10.01 -18.78
CA VAL A 76 -5.33 11.31 -18.97
C VAL A 76 -6.14 11.66 -17.72
N GLY A 77 -6.85 10.70 -17.11
CA GLY A 77 -7.53 10.92 -15.83
C GLY A 77 -6.57 11.39 -14.73
N MET A 78 -5.37 10.78 -14.63
CA MET A 78 -4.35 11.20 -13.67
C MET A 78 -3.84 12.62 -13.94
N LEU A 79 -3.71 13.02 -15.22
CA LEU A 79 -3.32 14.37 -15.60
C LEU A 79 -4.39 15.40 -15.27
N ILE A 80 -5.67 15.08 -15.48
CA ILE A 80 -6.79 15.93 -15.07
C ILE A 80 -6.75 16.14 -13.56
N LEU A 81 -6.56 15.07 -12.79
CA LEU A 81 -6.43 15.18 -11.33
C LEU A 81 -5.20 16.03 -10.95
N ALA A 82 -4.07 15.84 -11.62
CA ALA A 82 -2.86 16.62 -11.39
C ALA A 82 -3.02 18.11 -11.75
N TRP A 83 -3.90 18.43 -12.71
CA TRP A 83 -4.23 19.82 -13.06
C TRP A 83 -4.97 20.53 -11.91
N PHE A 84 -5.89 19.82 -11.22
CA PHE A 84 -6.56 20.37 -10.04
C PHE A 84 -5.69 20.35 -8.76
N PHE A 85 -4.70 19.46 -8.69
CA PHE A 85 -3.81 19.29 -7.54
C PHE A 85 -2.34 19.19 -7.96
N PRO A 86 -1.73 20.30 -8.41
CA PRO A 86 -0.36 20.30 -8.94
C PRO A 86 0.66 19.81 -7.90
N GLY A 87 1.52 18.87 -8.29
CA GLY A 87 2.59 18.31 -7.43
C GLY A 87 2.14 17.26 -6.40
N ASP A 88 0.83 17.11 -6.16
CA ASP A 88 0.30 16.21 -5.13
C ASP A 88 -0.16 14.86 -5.70
N VAL A 89 -0.34 14.72 -7.01
CA VAL A 89 -0.90 13.48 -7.63
C VAL A 89 0.22 12.53 -8.06
N LEU A 90 1.07 12.98 -8.98
CA LEU A 90 2.07 12.14 -9.63
C LEU A 90 3.25 11.82 -8.69
N GLY A 91 3.95 10.73 -9.00
CA GLY A 91 5.15 10.30 -8.29
C GLY A 91 4.93 9.42 -7.05
N TYR A 92 6.00 8.73 -6.64
CA TYR A 92 6.02 7.83 -5.49
C TYR A 92 6.05 8.60 -4.18
N GLY A 93 4.91 8.71 -3.49
CA GLY A 93 4.73 9.56 -2.31
C GLY A 93 5.20 8.96 -0.97
N PHE A 94 5.47 7.65 -0.92
CA PHE A 94 5.79 6.97 0.34
C PHE A 94 7.10 7.44 1.01
N PRO A 95 8.20 7.73 0.29
CA PRO A 95 9.40 8.32 0.90
C PRO A 95 9.14 9.68 1.53
N ASN A 96 8.37 10.54 0.86
CA ASN A 96 8.00 11.86 1.38
C ASN A 96 7.12 11.73 2.64
N PHE A 97 6.28 10.69 2.72
CA PHE A 97 5.55 10.36 3.94
C PHE A 97 6.50 9.99 5.08
N LEU A 98 7.46 9.10 4.84
CA LEU A 98 8.45 8.71 5.87
C LEU A 98 9.30 9.91 6.32
N GLU A 99 9.68 10.79 5.40
CA GLU A 99 10.39 12.03 5.70
C GLU A 99 9.56 12.95 6.60
N GLN A 100 8.29 13.18 6.27
CA GLN A 100 7.39 14.00 7.10
C GLN A 100 7.15 13.41 8.49
N VAL A 101 7.14 12.08 8.61
CA VAL A 101 6.99 11.38 9.89
C VAL A 101 8.25 11.49 10.73
N ASN A 102 9.42 11.22 10.15
CA ASN A 102 10.66 11.08 10.91
C ASN A 102 11.41 12.40 11.08
N LEU A 103 11.55 13.19 10.01
CA LEU A 103 12.25 14.48 10.02
C LEU A 103 11.31 15.66 10.27
N GLY A 104 10.02 15.51 9.99
CA GLY A 104 9.00 16.52 10.23
C GLY A 104 8.27 16.38 11.56
N ASN A 105 7.12 17.06 11.65
CA ASN A 105 6.24 17.05 12.81
C ASN A 105 5.18 15.93 12.77
N ALA A 106 5.25 15.02 11.79
CA ALA A 106 4.28 13.95 11.52
C ALA A 106 2.81 14.42 11.31
N ARG A 107 2.58 15.72 11.18
CA ARG A 107 1.26 16.31 10.91
C ARG A 107 0.94 16.24 9.43
N ILE A 108 0.09 15.28 9.07
CA ILE A 108 -0.30 15.01 7.69
C ILE A 108 -1.55 15.84 7.36
N LYS A 109 -1.51 16.53 6.21
CA LYS A 109 -2.62 17.37 5.73
C LYS A 109 -3.74 16.50 5.15
N ARG A 110 -4.99 16.70 5.60
CA ARG A 110 -6.21 16.01 5.11
C ARG A 110 -6.31 15.96 3.59
N ARG A 111 -6.12 17.10 2.93
CA ARG A 111 -6.21 17.25 1.47
C ARG A 111 -5.26 16.31 0.75
N TRP A 112 -4.01 16.23 1.20
CA TRP A 112 -2.96 15.44 0.56
C TRP A 112 -3.31 13.95 0.52
N ILE A 113 -3.93 13.46 1.59
CA ILE A 113 -4.33 12.05 1.76
C ILE A 113 -5.39 11.68 0.73
N PHE A 114 -6.42 12.52 0.60
CA PHE A 114 -7.49 12.29 -0.36
C PHE A 114 -6.98 12.32 -1.81
N VAL A 115 -6.12 13.28 -2.13
CA VAL A 115 -5.54 13.42 -3.48
C VAL A 115 -4.64 12.23 -3.83
N LYS A 116 -3.77 11.81 -2.92
CA LYS A 116 -2.89 10.65 -3.14
C LYS A 116 -3.67 9.34 -3.20
N ALA A 117 -4.70 9.17 -2.36
CA ALA A 117 -5.60 8.02 -2.45
C ALA A 117 -6.35 8.00 -3.79
N MET A 118 -6.88 9.14 -4.23
CA MET A 118 -7.57 9.23 -5.52
C MET A 118 -6.64 8.92 -6.70
N GLY A 119 -5.43 9.49 -6.73
CA GLY A 119 -4.46 9.23 -7.78
C GLY A 119 -3.99 7.77 -7.80
N ALA A 120 -3.75 7.17 -6.64
CA ALA A 120 -3.38 5.76 -6.55
C ALA A 120 -4.51 4.83 -6.97
N ALA A 121 -5.74 5.10 -6.52
CA ALA A 121 -6.91 4.31 -6.88
C ALA A 121 -7.22 4.39 -8.37
N LEU A 122 -7.06 5.57 -8.97
CA LEU A 122 -7.19 5.77 -10.40
C LEU A 122 -6.12 4.98 -11.15
N SER A 123 -4.85 5.11 -10.77
CA SER A 123 -3.74 4.37 -11.38
C SER A 123 -3.96 2.84 -11.35
N LEU A 124 -4.27 2.31 -10.16
CA LEU A 124 -4.58 0.88 -9.95
C LEU A 124 -5.82 0.44 -10.73
N GLY A 125 -6.91 1.20 -10.63
CA GLY A 125 -8.18 0.88 -11.29
C GLY A 125 -8.06 0.85 -12.82
N CYS A 126 -7.27 1.75 -13.41
CA CYS A 126 -7.00 1.73 -14.85
C CYS A 126 -6.13 0.53 -15.28
N GLY A 127 -5.50 -0.16 -14.32
CA GLY A 127 -4.66 -1.34 -14.55
C GLY A 127 -3.16 -1.05 -14.60
N ALA A 128 -2.70 0.15 -14.23
CA ALA A 128 -1.27 0.43 -14.18
C ALA A 128 -0.59 -0.52 -13.19
N SER A 129 0.59 -1.03 -13.55
CA SER A 129 1.35 -1.97 -12.72
C SER A 129 2.02 -1.21 -11.57
N VAL A 130 1.33 -1.12 -10.43
CA VAL A 130 1.77 -0.39 -9.23
C VAL A 130 1.30 -1.09 -7.96
N GLY A 131 2.04 -0.93 -6.87
CA GLY A 131 1.66 -1.44 -5.55
C GLY A 131 0.61 -0.58 -4.85
N ARG A 132 -0.30 -1.23 -4.12
CA ARG A 132 -1.34 -0.59 -3.29
C ARG A 132 -0.88 -0.26 -1.86
N GLU A 133 0.23 -0.87 -1.43
CA GLU A 133 0.75 -0.89 -0.07
C GLU A 133 1.20 0.49 0.40
N GLY A 134 1.96 1.21 -0.44
CA GLY A 134 2.41 2.57 -0.14
C GLY A 134 1.24 3.54 0.10
N PRO A 135 0.27 3.64 -0.81
CA PRO A 135 -0.96 4.43 -0.62
C PRO A 135 -1.76 4.03 0.63
N ILE A 136 -1.98 2.73 0.86
CA ILE A 136 -2.73 2.23 2.02
C ILE A 136 -2.03 2.60 3.34
N ALA A 137 -0.71 2.43 3.42
CA ALA A 137 0.07 2.83 4.59
C ALA A 137 -0.04 4.35 4.85
N GLN A 138 -0.02 5.17 3.79
CA GLN A 138 -0.22 6.62 3.89
C GLN A 138 -1.62 6.98 4.40
N ILE A 139 -2.67 6.29 3.93
CA ILE A 139 -4.06 6.48 4.40
C ILE A 139 -4.19 6.11 5.87
N GLY A 140 -3.62 4.98 6.28
CA GLY A 140 -3.61 4.58 7.69
C GLY A 140 -2.85 5.58 8.57
N GLY A 141 -1.65 5.95 8.17
CA GLY A 141 -0.83 6.88 8.94
C GLY A 141 -1.45 8.28 9.03
N ALA A 142 -2.09 8.71 7.95
CA ALA A 142 -2.93 9.88 7.93
C ALA A 142 -4.05 9.87 8.96
N ILE A 143 -4.82 8.78 9.04
CA ILE A 143 -5.87 8.61 10.04
C ILE A 143 -5.28 8.73 11.45
N GLY A 144 -4.14 8.08 11.70
CA GLY A 144 -3.37 8.23 12.94
C GLY A 144 -3.01 9.69 13.24
N SER A 145 -2.51 10.42 12.25
CA SER A 145 -2.19 11.84 12.36
C SER A 145 -3.41 12.68 12.72
N LEU A 146 -4.57 12.42 12.10
CA LEU A 146 -5.79 13.18 12.35
C LEU A 146 -6.35 12.95 13.74
N VAL A 147 -6.35 11.71 14.22
CA VAL A 147 -6.79 11.37 15.58
C VAL A 147 -5.87 12.04 16.61
N ALA A 148 -4.56 11.96 16.40
CA ALA A 148 -3.57 12.57 17.29
C ALA A 148 -3.67 14.11 17.31
N GLN A 149 -3.87 14.74 16.14
CA GLN A 149 -4.06 16.20 16.03
C GLN A 149 -5.37 16.65 16.69
N ALA A 150 -6.46 15.90 16.54
CA ALA A 150 -7.74 16.19 17.20
C ALA A 150 -7.61 16.17 18.73
N ARG A 151 -6.71 15.34 19.26
CA ARG A 151 -6.38 15.26 20.69
C ARG A 151 -5.21 16.14 21.11
N ARG A 152 -4.67 16.96 20.19
CA ARG A 152 -3.55 17.89 20.42
C ARG A 152 -2.33 17.22 21.07
N LEU A 153 -2.04 15.98 20.68
CA LEU A 153 -0.91 15.25 21.24
C LEU A 153 0.44 15.85 20.81
N ALA A 154 1.45 15.66 21.66
CA ALA A 154 2.84 16.01 21.35
C ALA A 154 3.35 15.23 20.14
N THR A 155 4.36 15.78 19.46
CA THR A 155 4.90 15.25 18.20
C THR A 155 5.37 13.80 18.32
N GLU A 156 6.00 13.41 19.43
CA GLU A 156 6.48 12.04 19.64
C GLU A 156 5.33 11.02 19.62
N ARG A 157 4.26 11.28 20.37
CA ARG A 157 3.09 10.39 20.42
C ARG A 157 2.27 10.44 19.13
N LEU A 158 2.27 11.60 18.46
CA LEU A 158 1.69 11.75 17.15
C LEU A 158 2.41 10.84 16.14
N LYS A 159 3.75 10.82 16.12
CA LYS A 159 4.55 9.90 15.28
C LYS A 159 4.16 8.44 15.53
N VAL A 160 4.00 8.04 16.80
CA VAL A 160 3.60 6.67 17.15
C VAL A 160 2.20 6.32 16.65
N LEU A 161 1.22 7.22 16.79
CA LEU A 161 -0.13 6.98 16.25
C LEU A 161 -0.17 6.97 14.72
N VAL A 162 0.69 7.75 14.05
CA VAL A 162 0.86 7.69 12.59
C VAL A 162 1.44 6.32 12.19
N ALA A 163 2.48 5.84 12.87
CA ALA A 163 3.01 4.50 12.63
C ALA A 163 1.97 3.42 12.92
N ALA A 164 1.22 3.53 14.01
CA ALA A 164 0.15 2.62 14.38
C ALA A 164 -0.93 2.53 13.29
N GLY A 165 -1.36 3.66 12.74
CA GLY A 165 -2.31 3.70 11.65
C GLY A 165 -1.76 3.10 10.35
N ALA A 166 -0.52 3.43 9.98
CA ALA A 166 0.12 2.87 8.79
C ALA A 166 0.27 1.35 8.89
N GLY A 167 0.74 0.84 10.04
CA GLY A 167 0.82 -0.58 10.33
C GLY A 167 -0.55 -1.26 10.36
N ALA A 168 -1.56 -0.61 10.93
CA ALA A 168 -2.93 -1.12 10.95
C ALA A 168 -3.51 -1.29 9.54
N ALA A 169 -3.30 -0.33 8.64
CA ALA A 169 -3.77 -0.42 7.26
C ALA A 169 -3.06 -1.54 6.48
N ILE A 170 -1.76 -1.73 6.68
CA ILE A 170 -1.00 -2.86 6.14
C ILE A 170 -1.47 -4.19 6.73
N ALA A 171 -1.71 -4.24 8.05
CA ALA A 171 -2.21 -5.44 8.73
C ALA A 171 -3.55 -5.90 8.14
N VAL A 172 -4.46 -4.96 7.85
CA VAL A 172 -5.75 -5.25 7.20
C VAL A 172 -5.55 -5.80 5.80
N THR A 173 -4.66 -5.20 5.00
CA THR A 173 -4.38 -5.60 3.61
C THR A 173 -4.00 -7.07 3.52
N PHE A 174 -3.14 -7.55 4.43
CA PHE A 174 -2.63 -8.92 4.44
C PHE A 174 -3.34 -9.84 5.44
N ASN A 175 -4.35 -9.35 6.15
CA ASN A 175 -4.98 -10.04 7.29
C ASN A 175 -3.94 -10.55 8.32
N ALA A 176 -2.90 -9.75 8.57
CA ALA A 176 -1.70 -10.13 9.32
C ALA A 176 -1.31 -9.05 10.36
N PRO A 177 -1.83 -9.12 11.60
CA PRO A 177 -1.56 -8.11 12.65
C PRO A 177 -0.08 -7.93 12.97
N ILE A 178 0.66 -9.04 13.07
CA ILE A 178 2.10 -9.04 13.40
C ILE A 178 2.92 -8.47 12.24
N GLY A 179 2.54 -8.76 10.99
CA GLY A 179 3.20 -8.19 9.81
C GLY A 179 3.07 -6.67 9.76
N GLY A 180 1.87 -6.14 10.02
CA GLY A 180 1.64 -4.69 10.10
C GLY A 180 2.34 -4.03 11.29
N LEU A 181 2.45 -4.72 12.43
CA LEU A 181 3.24 -4.29 13.58
C LEU A 181 4.73 -4.13 13.20
N MET A 182 5.33 -5.15 12.60
CA MET A 182 6.73 -5.12 12.16
C MET A 182 6.96 -4.04 11.10
N PHE A 183 6.03 -3.86 10.16
CA PHE A 183 6.07 -2.78 9.19
C PHE A 183 6.09 -1.40 9.85
N ALA A 184 5.22 -1.15 10.84
CA ALA A 184 5.21 0.12 11.56
C ALA A 184 6.52 0.35 12.32
N GLN A 185 7.03 -0.69 12.98
CA GLN A 185 8.25 -0.63 13.77
C GLN A 185 9.48 -0.35 12.92
N GLU A 186 9.71 -1.15 11.89
CA GLU A 186 10.95 -1.13 11.12
C GLU A 186 10.92 -0.09 10.00
N ILE A 187 9.80 0.05 9.29
CA ILE A 187 9.73 0.91 8.10
C ILE A 187 9.27 2.31 8.47
N VAL A 188 8.24 2.46 9.32
CA VAL A 188 7.68 3.78 9.63
C VAL A 188 8.44 4.49 10.75
N LEU A 189 8.80 3.76 11.81
CA LEU A 189 9.58 4.28 12.95
C LEU A 189 11.09 4.06 12.83
N LEU A 190 11.56 3.50 11.71
CA LEU A 190 12.99 3.27 11.44
C LEU A 190 13.71 2.46 12.54
N GLY A 191 13.01 1.52 13.20
CA GLY A 191 13.55 0.70 14.27
C GLY A 191 13.74 1.41 15.63
N HIS A 192 13.38 2.70 15.75
CA HIS A 192 13.64 3.51 16.96
C HIS A 192 12.56 3.40 18.04
N ALA A 193 11.59 2.49 17.94
CA ALA A 193 10.47 2.55 18.88
C ALA A 193 10.80 1.94 20.25
N GLU A 194 10.51 2.72 21.28
CA GLU A 194 10.47 2.26 22.66
C GLU A 194 9.44 1.14 22.86
N VAL A 195 9.70 0.27 23.83
CA VAL A 195 8.83 -0.87 24.16
C VAL A 195 7.38 -0.44 24.43
N ALA A 196 7.18 0.74 25.04
CA ALA A 196 5.85 1.31 25.30
C ALA A 196 5.03 1.57 24.02
N ASN A 197 5.70 1.81 22.89
CA ASN A 197 5.03 2.04 21.61
C ASN A 197 4.53 0.74 20.99
N LEU A 198 5.16 -0.41 21.29
CA LEU A 198 4.74 -1.71 20.77
C LEU A 198 3.31 -2.06 21.19
N THR A 199 2.91 -1.75 22.43
CA THR A 199 1.53 -1.96 22.87
C THR A 199 0.53 -1.19 22.00
N LEU A 200 0.83 0.07 21.68
CA LEU A 200 -0.04 0.90 20.83
C LEU A 200 -0.12 0.35 19.41
N LEU A 201 1.01 -0.05 18.84
CA LEU A 201 1.05 -0.66 17.50
C LEU A 201 0.27 -1.98 17.45
N ILE A 202 0.45 -2.87 18.44
CA ILE A 202 -0.26 -4.14 18.56
C ILE A 202 -1.77 -3.92 18.65
N VAL A 203 -2.21 -2.98 19.50
CA VAL A 203 -3.63 -2.69 19.69
C VAL A 203 -4.23 -2.14 18.40
N ALA A 204 -3.56 -1.19 17.74
CA ALA A 204 -4.05 -0.65 16.47
C ALA A 204 -4.15 -1.72 15.38
N THR A 205 -3.09 -2.52 15.16
CA THR A 205 -3.08 -3.53 14.09
C THR A 205 -4.07 -4.66 14.36
N THR A 206 -4.20 -5.09 15.61
CA THR A 206 -5.16 -6.13 16.00
C THR A 206 -6.60 -5.63 15.89
N SER A 207 -6.90 -4.43 16.40
CA SER A 207 -8.24 -3.83 16.26
C SER A 207 -8.63 -3.64 14.80
N ALA A 208 -7.68 -3.24 13.95
CA ALA A 208 -7.93 -3.10 12.51
C ALA A 208 -8.26 -4.45 11.85
N VAL A 209 -7.47 -5.49 12.11
CA VAL A 209 -7.70 -6.82 11.53
C VAL A 209 -8.98 -7.46 12.06
N VAL A 210 -9.28 -7.33 13.36
CA VAL A 210 -10.55 -7.82 13.93
C VAL A 210 -11.74 -7.11 13.27
N THR A 211 -11.66 -5.78 13.10
CA THR A 211 -12.67 -5.00 12.38
C THR A 211 -12.81 -5.51 10.95
N ALA A 212 -11.69 -5.78 10.28
CA ALA A 212 -11.73 -6.23 8.90
C ALA A 212 -12.34 -7.62 8.75
N ARG A 213 -11.99 -8.55 9.66
CA ARG A 213 -12.56 -9.90 9.71
C ARG A 213 -14.06 -9.92 10.01
N ALA A 214 -14.54 -8.97 10.81
CA ALA A 214 -15.97 -8.83 11.07
C ALA A 214 -16.77 -8.45 9.80
N VAL A 215 -16.15 -7.75 8.85
CA VAL A 215 -16.82 -7.29 7.62
C VAL A 215 -16.60 -8.25 6.44
N HIS A 216 -15.37 -8.74 6.23
CA HIS A 216 -14.98 -9.53 5.04
C HIS A 216 -14.63 -10.99 5.35
N GLY A 217 -14.70 -11.42 6.61
CA GLY A 217 -14.29 -12.74 7.04
C GLY A 217 -12.77 -12.88 7.23
N ASN A 218 -12.34 -14.06 7.68
CA ASN A 218 -10.94 -14.35 7.99
C ASN A 218 -10.25 -15.11 6.85
N GLN A 219 -9.95 -14.42 5.76
CA GLN A 219 -9.17 -14.99 4.67
C GLN A 219 -7.90 -14.16 4.42
N PRO A 220 -6.71 -14.77 4.43
CA PRO A 220 -5.49 -14.09 4.00
C PRO A 220 -5.52 -13.88 2.50
N ILE A 221 -4.85 -12.82 2.04
CA ILE A 221 -4.78 -12.50 0.61
C ILE A 221 -3.91 -13.49 -0.17
N PHE A 222 -2.97 -14.14 0.52
CA PHE A 222 -2.11 -15.19 -0.03
C PHE A 222 -2.45 -16.53 0.61
N VAL A 223 -2.79 -17.52 -0.23
CA VAL A 223 -3.06 -18.89 0.20
C VAL A 223 -1.79 -19.72 -0.02
N VAL A 224 -1.08 -19.98 1.07
CA VAL A 224 0.18 -20.74 1.04
C VAL A 224 -0.12 -22.22 1.35
N PRO A 225 0.35 -23.17 0.53
CA PRO A 225 0.25 -24.59 0.84
C PRO A 225 0.93 -24.92 2.18
N PRO A 226 0.46 -25.97 2.89
CA PRO A 226 1.08 -26.39 4.14
C PRO A 226 2.55 -26.77 3.89
N PHE A 227 3.44 -26.12 4.62
CA PHE A 227 4.88 -26.37 4.56
C PHE A 227 5.33 -27.13 5.82
N VAL A 228 6.14 -28.16 5.62
CA VAL A 228 6.79 -28.91 6.70
C VAL A 228 8.25 -29.08 6.34
N LEU A 229 9.13 -28.70 7.26
CA LEU A 229 10.57 -28.92 7.14
C LEU A 229 10.82 -30.44 7.20
N ARG A 230 11.33 -31.05 6.12
CA ARG A 230 11.63 -32.50 6.13
C ARG A 230 13.02 -32.78 6.69
N SER A 231 13.94 -31.83 6.53
CA SER A 231 15.30 -31.92 7.05
C SER A 231 15.80 -30.54 7.50
N TYR A 232 16.52 -30.49 8.62
CA TYR A 232 17.19 -29.27 9.08
C TYR A 232 18.24 -28.76 8.08
N TRP A 233 18.76 -29.63 7.20
CA TRP A 233 19.68 -29.22 6.14
C TRP A 233 19.02 -28.32 5.08
N GLU A 234 17.69 -28.33 4.96
CA GLU A 234 16.97 -27.37 4.11
C GLU A 234 17.17 -25.92 4.59
N MET A 235 17.53 -25.68 5.86
CA MET A 235 17.86 -24.32 6.33
C MET A 235 19.04 -23.72 5.56
N LEU A 236 19.98 -24.55 5.09
CA LEU A 236 21.08 -24.07 4.27
C LEU A 236 20.59 -23.61 2.89
N THR A 237 19.68 -24.35 2.26
CA THR A 237 19.13 -23.96 0.95
C THR A 237 18.25 -22.71 1.07
N TYR A 238 17.47 -22.56 2.15
CA TYR A 238 16.74 -21.31 2.43
C TYR A 238 17.68 -20.14 2.73
N GLY A 239 18.81 -20.37 3.41
CA GLY A 239 19.85 -19.37 3.61
C GLY A 239 20.45 -18.88 2.29
N LEU A 240 20.80 -19.80 1.39
CA LEU A 240 21.28 -19.49 0.05
C LEU A 240 20.21 -18.76 -0.78
N MET A 241 18.94 -19.18 -0.68
CA MET A 241 17.82 -18.48 -1.31
C MET A 241 17.70 -17.04 -0.77
N GLY A 242 17.86 -16.82 0.53
CA GLY A 242 17.86 -15.49 1.14
C GLY A 242 18.94 -14.58 0.56
N ILE A 243 20.16 -15.10 0.36
CA ILE A 243 21.24 -14.37 -0.32
C ILE A 243 20.83 -14.03 -1.76
N GLY A 244 20.30 -15.01 -2.50
CA GLY A 244 19.81 -14.81 -3.87
C GLY A 244 18.75 -13.73 -3.97
N VAL A 245 17.71 -13.79 -3.13
CA VAL A 245 16.64 -12.79 -3.05
C VAL A 245 17.19 -11.43 -2.64
N GLY A 246 18.17 -11.37 -1.74
CA GLY A 246 18.85 -10.13 -1.35
C GLY A 246 19.57 -9.46 -2.52
N VAL A 247 20.31 -10.23 -3.32
CA VAL A 247 20.97 -9.73 -4.54
C VAL A 247 19.94 -9.26 -5.57
N LEU A 248 18.89 -10.04 -5.80
CA LEU A 248 17.81 -9.68 -6.72
C LEU A 248 17.08 -8.40 -6.28
N SER A 249 16.84 -8.22 -4.99
CA SER A 249 16.25 -7.00 -4.43
C SER A 249 17.14 -5.78 -4.69
N ALA A 250 18.45 -5.88 -4.45
CA ALA A 250 19.39 -4.80 -4.74
C ALA A 250 19.45 -4.45 -6.24
N ALA A 251 19.40 -5.47 -7.11
CA ALA A 251 19.33 -5.29 -8.56
C ALA A 251 18.03 -4.59 -8.98
N TYR A 252 16.88 -5.03 -8.44
CA TYR A 252 15.57 -4.44 -8.69
C TYR A 252 15.52 -2.96 -8.27
N ILE A 253 16.05 -2.61 -7.09
CA ILE A 253 16.11 -1.22 -6.63
C ILE A 253 16.92 -0.34 -7.60
N ARG A 254 18.10 -0.82 -8.04
CA ARG A 254 18.92 -0.10 -9.03
C ARG A 254 18.21 0.04 -10.37
N PHE A 255 17.53 -1.01 -10.82
CA PHE A 255 16.74 -0.98 -12.05
C PHE A 255 15.58 0.02 -11.96
N PHE A 256 14.83 0.01 -10.85
CA PHE A 256 13.72 0.93 -10.60
C PHE A 256 14.17 2.39 -10.61
N TYR A 257 15.23 2.74 -9.88
CA TYR A 257 15.75 4.12 -9.89
C TYR A 257 16.47 4.48 -11.19
N GLY A 258 17.10 3.51 -11.86
CA GLY A 258 17.75 3.69 -13.16
C GLY A 258 16.75 4.01 -14.26
N THR A 259 15.65 3.26 -14.34
CA THR A 259 14.54 3.51 -15.27
C THR A 259 13.84 4.82 -14.97
N ALA A 260 13.53 5.11 -13.70
CA ALA A 260 12.98 6.41 -13.30
C ALA A 260 13.91 7.57 -13.69
N GLY A 261 15.22 7.41 -13.50
CA GLY A 261 16.24 8.38 -13.91
C GLY A 261 16.32 8.57 -15.42
N PHE A 262 16.24 7.48 -16.21
CA PHE A 262 16.19 7.53 -17.66
C PHE A 262 14.99 8.33 -18.16
N PHE A 263 13.78 8.03 -17.69
CA PHE A 263 12.58 8.76 -18.09
C PHE A 263 12.61 10.24 -17.66
N ARG A 264 13.19 10.55 -16.49
CA ARG A 264 13.37 11.95 -16.05
C ARG A 264 14.34 12.75 -16.92
N ARG A 265 15.32 12.10 -17.55
CA ARG A 265 16.28 12.74 -18.47
C ARG A 265 15.70 13.01 -19.86
N LEU A 266 14.59 12.35 -20.23
CA LEU A 266 13.90 12.66 -21.48
C LEU A 266 13.34 14.08 -21.42
N ASN A 267 13.74 14.91 -22.39
CA ASN A 267 13.29 16.29 -22.54
C ASN A 267 11.90 16.35 -23.20
N VAL A 268 10.92 15.74 -22.55
CA VAL A 268 9.51 15.70 -22.97
C VAL A 268 8.63 16.22 -21.82
N PRO A 269 7.48 16.84 -22.12
CA PRO A 269 6.56 17.30 -21.09
C PRO A 269 6.03 16.13 -20.25
N GLU A 270 5.61 16.42 -19.01
CA GLU A 270 5.20 15.42 -18.02
C GLU A 270 4.07 14.50 -18.52
N TRP A 271 3.10 15.05 -19.26
CA TRP A 271 2.01 14.28 -19.86
C TRP A 271 2.51 13.25 -20.87
N ALA A 272 3.49 13.62 -21.70
CA ALA A 272 4.05 12.74 -22.71
C ALA A 272 4.89 11.64 -22.05
N ARG A 273 5.65 11.98 -21.00
CA ARG A 273 6.41 10.99 -20.21
C ARG A 273 5.48 9.95 -19.58
N LEU A 274 4.36 10.39 -19.00
CA LEU A 274 3.36 9.50 -18.40
C LEU A 274 2.73 8.59 -19.48
N ALA A 275 2.30 9.17 -20.59
CA ALA A 275 1.69 8.42 -21.69
C ALA A 275 2.66 7.38 -22.29
N LEU A 276 3.94 7.74 -22.47
CA LEU A 276 4.98 6.81 -22.94
C LEU A 276 5.20 5.65 -21.96
N GLY A 277 5.26 5.94 -20.66
CA GLY A 277 5.39 4.89 -19.63
C GLY A 277 4.21 3.93 -19.62
N LEU A 278 2.98 4.47 -19.64
CA LEU A 278 1.75 3.67 -19.64
C LEU A 278 1.58 2.87 -20.94
N ALA A 279 1.95 3.44 -22.09
CA ALA A 279 1.96 2.73 -23.36
C ALA A 279 2.98 1.58 -23.34
N ALA A 280 4.18 1.80 -22.81
CA ALA A 280 5.19 0.74 -22.67
C ALA A 280 4.71 -0.40 -21.76
N VAL A 281 4.13 -0.07 -20.60
CA VAL A 281 3.51 -1.06 -19.70
C VAL A 281 2.38 -1.80 -20.42
N GLY A 282 1.54 -1.10 -21.18
CA GLY A 282 0.47 -1.69 -21.97
C GLY A 282 0.97 -2.67 -23.01
N LEU A 283 2.04 -2.33 -23.74
CA LEU A 283 2.64 -3.21 -24.75
C LEU A 283 3.18 -4.50 -24.12
N ILE A 284 3.78 -4.42 -22.93
CA ILE A 284 4.22 -5.60 -22.17
C ILE A 284 2.99 -6.43 -21.74
N ALA A 285 1.94 -5.76 -21.27
CA ALA A 285 0.70 -6.40 -20.82
C ALA A 285 -0.11 -7.07 -21.94
N ILE A 286 0.14 -6.78 -23.22
CA ILE A 286 -0.44 -7.56 -24.33
C ILE A 286 -0.01 -9.03 -24.24
N ARG A 287 1.26 -9.28 -23.89
CA ARG A 287 1.78 -10.65 -23.72
C ARG A 287 1.57 -11.19 -22.32
N LEU A 288 1.64 -10.32 -21.31
CA LEU A 288 1.55 -10.67 -19.90
C LEU A 288 0.40 -9.90 -19.21
N PRO A 289 -0.87 -10.12 -19.60
CA PRO A 289 -2.01 -9.37 -19.07
C PRO A 289 -2.21 -9.58 -17.56
N GLN A 290 -1.69 -10.68 -17.01
CA GLN A 290 -1.70 -10.98 -15.58
C GLN A 290 -0.86 -9.99 -14.74
N ASN A 291 0.05 -9.23 -15.35
CA ASN A 291 0.92 -8.27 -14.64
C ASN A 291 0.28 -6.88 -14.45
N LEU A 292 -0.96 -6.68 -14.91
CA LEU A 292 -1.71 -5.45 -14.70
C LEU A 292 -2.15 -5.31 -13.23
N SER A 293 -2.32 -4.07 -12.76
CA SER A 293 -2.69 -3.75 -11.38
C SER A 293 -1.61 -4.15 -10.36
N ASP A 294 -1.96 -4.91 -9.32
CA ASP A 294 -1.16 -5.17 -8.12
C ASP A 294 -0.49 -6.55 -8.10
N GLY A 295 -0.82 -7.42 -9.07
CA GLY A 295 -0.16 -8.72 -9.24
C GLY A 295 -0.45 -9.78 -8.17
N TYR A 296 -1.36 -9.55 -7.22
CA TYR A 296 -1.70 -10.56 -6.22
C TYR A 296 -2.21 -11.89 -6.79
N PRO A 297 -3.01 -11.92 -7.88
CA PRO A 297 -3.40 -13.18 -8.51
C PRO A 297 -2.20 -13.98 -9.05
N VAL A 298 -1.18 -13.30 -9.59
CA VAL A 298 0.08 -13.90 -10.07
C VAL A 298 0.81 -14.55 -8.89
N ILE A 299 0.89 -13.86 -7.75
CA ILE A 299 1.53 -14.42 -6.55
C ILE A 299 0.80 -15.69 -6.09
N ASN A 300 -0.53 -15.68 -6.03
CA ASN A 300 -1.31 -16.86 -5.64
C ASN A 300 -1.16 -18.03 -6.62
N GLN A 301 -1.12 -17.76 -7.93
CA GLN A 301 -0.85 -18.78 -8.95
C GLN A 301 0.56 -19.38 -8.80
N ALA A 302 1.57 -18.55 -8.49
CA ALA A 302 2.93 -19.00 -8.23
C ALA A 302 3.01 -19.88 -6.98
N LEU A 303 2.36 -19.47 -5.89
CA LEU A 303 2.26 -20.27 -4.66
C LEU A 303 1.50 -21.60 -4.88
N ALA A 304 0.52 -21.62 -5.78
CA ALA A 304 -0.21 -22.81 -6.16
C ALA A 304 0.55 -23.73 -7.13
N GLY A 305 1.76 -23.36 -7.57
CA GLY A 305 2.55 -24.13 -8.53
C GLY A 305 1.97 -24.14 -9.96
N GLN A 306 1.16 -23.13 -10.31
CA GLN A 306 0.47 -23.04 -11.60
C GLN A 306 1.28 -22.30 -12.69
N PHE A 307 2.50 -21.84 -12.37
CA PHE A 307 3.38 -21.24 -13.36
C PHE A 307 4.21 -22.28 -14.08
N GLU A 308 4.14 -22.29 -15.41
CA GLU A 308 5.11 -22.99 -16.24
C GLU A 308 6.49 -22.34 -16.10
N PHE A 309 7.55 -23.14 -16.15
CA PHE A 309 8.93 -22.69 -15.92
C PHE A 309 9.35 -21.52 -16.84
N GLY A 310 8.79 -21.44 -18.04
CA GLY A 310 9.03 -20.34 -18.99
C GLY A 310 8.37 -19.01 -18.61
N MET A 311 7.23 -19.04 -17.90
CA MET A 311 6.57 -17.83 -17.42
C MET A 311 7.20 -17.24 -16.15
N LEU A 312 8.07 -18.00 -15.46
CA LEU A 312 8.82 -17.50 -14.30
C LEU A 312 9.94 -16.51 -14.68
N PHE A 313 10.36 -16.50 -15.95
CA PHE A 313 11.46 -15.65 -16.45
C PHE A 313 11.04 -14.68 -17.58
N ALA A 314 9.76 -14.65 -17.95
CA ALA A 314 9.20 -13.77 -18.98
C ALA A 314 8.71 -12.44 -18.39
#